data_AF-A0A315QQN3-F1
#
_entry.id   AF-A0A315QQN3-F1
#
_cell.length_a   1.000
_cell.length_b   1.000
_cell.length_c   1.000
_cell.angle_alpha   90.00
_cell.angle_beta   90.00
_cell.angle_gamma   90.00
#
_symmetry.space_group_name_H-M   'P 1'
#
loop_
_entity.id
_entity.type
_entity.pdbx_description
1 polymer ?
#
loop_
_entity_poly.entity_id
_entity_poly.type
_entity_poly.pdbx_seq_one_letter_code
_entity_poly.pdbx_strand_id
1 'polypeptide(L)' 'MGDHREKPSVYIAVEDNYKNSPLLNYLCYGLEEEGIPFKMMDNSAENLYSLAHQAAQASRLNVSLALGENN' A
#
# COMPACT_ATOMS: atom_id res chain seq x y z
N MET A 1 -29.45 7.05 -4.30
CA MET A 1 -28.13 7.51 -4.79
C MET A 1 -27.10 6.78 -3.95
N GLY A 2 -26.38 5.82 -4.54
CA GLY A 2 -25.41 5.00 -3.82
C GLY A 2 -24.26 5.89 -3.36
N ASP A 3 -23.99 5.85 -2.08
CA ASP A 3 -22.87 6.54 -1.47
C ASP A 3 -21.56 6.00 -2.10
N HIS A 4 -20.96 6.76 -3.01
CA HIS A 4 -19.65 6.46 -3.62
C HIS A 4 -18.51 6.64 -2.60
N ARG A 5 -18.68 6.19 -1.35
CA ARG A 5 -17.55 6.04 -0.44
C ARG A 5 -16.64 4.97 -1.01
N GLU A 6 -15.43 5.37 -1.40
CA GLU A 6 -14.40 4.45 -1.88
C GLU A 6 -14.29 3.25 -0.93
N LYS A 7 -14.15 2.05 -1.52
CA LYS A 7 -13.97 0.82 -0.74
C LYS A 7 -12.76 1.00 0.18
N PRO A 8 -12.86 0.58 1.45
CA PRO A 8 -11.72 0.63 2.34
C PRO A 8 -10.62 -0.27 1.77
N SER A 9 -9.43 0.29 1.54
CA SER A 9 -8.31 -0.38 0.85
C SER A 9 -7.04 -0.33 1.69
N VAL A 10 -6.19 -1.34 1.52
CA VAL A 10 -4.81 -1.31 2.05
C VAL A 10 -3.99 -0.37 1.17
N TYR A 11 -3.26 0.55 1.80
CA TYR A 11 -2.34 1.41 1.10
C TYR A 11 -0.95 0.78 1.12
N ILE A 12 -0.36 0.62 -0.06
CA ILE A 12 0.96 0.02 -0.27
C ILE A 12 1.89 1.12 -0.74
N ALA A 13 2.98 1.28 -0.01
CA ALA A 13 3.92 2.33 -0.20
C ALA A 13 5.24 1.73 -0.69
N VAL A 14 5.68 2.11 -1.90
CA VAL A 14 6.71 1.35 -2.62
C VAL A 14 7.82 2.28 -3.08
N GLU A 15 9.06 1.95 -2.73
CA GLU A 15 10.23 2.62 -3.31
C GLU A 15 10.33 2.38 -4.82
N ASP A 16 10.82 3.37 -5.57
CA ASP A 16 10.83 3.32 -7.04
C ASP A 16 11.57 2.09 -7.59
N ASN A 17 12.66 1.69 -6.95
CA ASN A 17 13.46 0.50 -7.20
C ASN A 17 12.67 -0.82 -7.04
N TYR A 18 11.56 -0.81 -6.31
CA TYR A 18 10.70 -1.98 -6.07
C TYR A 18 9.37 -1.95 -6.82
N LYS A 19 9.02 -0.85 -7.51
CA LYS A 19 7.75 -0.70 -8.26
C LYS A 19 7.52 -1.80 -9.29
N ASN A 20 8.58 -2.36 -9.86
CA ASN A 20 8.51 -3.45 -10.84
C ASN A 20 9.06 -4.78 -10.28
N SER A 21 9.21 -4.89 -8.96
CA SER A 21 9.76 -6.10 -8.35
C SER A 21 8.74 -7.25 -8.38
N PRO A 22 9.17 -8.51 -8.61
CA PRO A 22 8.30 -9.67 -8.45
C PRO A 22 7.70 -9.77 -7.04
N LEU A 23 8.43 -9.26 -6.04
CA LEU A 23 8.00 -9.21 -4.64
C LEU A 23 6.72 -8.38 -4.46
N LEU A 24 6.63 -7.22 -5.13
CA LEU A 24 5.41 -6.41 -5.12
C LEU A 24 4.23 -7.17 -5.72
N ASN A 25 4.45 -7.89 -6.82
CA ASN A 25 3.40 -8.68 -7.48
C ASN A 25 2.87 -9.77 -6.56
N TYR A 26 3.75 -10.54 -5.90
CA TYR A 26 3.32 -11.58 -4.96
C TYR A 26 2.53 -11.03 -3.78
N LEU A 27 2.90 -9.86 -3.28
CA LEU A 27 2.16 -9.18 -2.21
C LEU A 27 0.76 -8.75 -2.69
N CYS A 28 0.65 -8.22 -3.91
CA CYS A 28 -0.64 -7.88 -4.51
C CYS A 28 -1.51 -9.12 -4.70
N TYR A 29 -0.96 -10.23 -5.20
CA TYR A 29 -1.70 -11.48 -5.39
C TYR A 29 -2.28 -12.02 -4.08
N GLY A 30 -1.53 -11.95 -2.98
CA GLY A 30 -2.05 -12.37 -1.67
C GLY A 30 -3.22 -11.50 -1.19
N LEU A 31 -3.20 -10.19 -1.47
CA LEU A 31 -4.34 -9.31 -1.16
C LEU A 31 -5.55 -9.59 -2.06
N GLU A 32 -5.32 -9.88 -3.34
CA GLU A 32 -6.38 -10.23 -4.30
C GLU A 32 -7.06 -11.55 -3.95
N GLU A 33 -6.29 -12.57 -3.54
CA GLU A 33 -6.80 -13.89 -3.14
C GLU A 33 -7.74 -13.79 -1.93
N GLU A 34 -7.42 -12.93 -0.97
CA GLU A 34 -8.26 -12.64 0.20
C GLU A 34 -9.42 -11.66 -0.11
N GLY A 35 -9.52 -11.15 -1.35
CA GLY A 35 -10.54 -10.19 -1.76
C GLY A 35 -10.37 -8.79 -1.14
N ILE A 36 -9.15 -8.46 -0.70
CA ILE A 36 -8.82 -7.19 -0.05
C ILE A 36 -8.37 -6.18 -1.12
N PRO A 37 -9.08 -5.06 -1.32
CA PRO A 37 -8.67 -4.05 -2.28
C PRO A 37 -7.44 -3.29 -1.76
N PHE A 38 -6.55 -2.89 -2.67
CA PHE A 38 -5.35 -2.13 -2.33
C PHE A 38 -5.12 -0.96 -3.30
N LYS A 39 -4.30 0.00 -2.86
CA LYS A 39 -3.89 1.18 -3.63
C LYS A 39 -2.40 1.44 -3.43
N MET A 40 -1.72 1.81 -4.52
CA MET A 40 -0.33 2.24 -4.45
C MET A 40 -0.27 3.72 -4.03
N MET A 41 0.64 4.05 -3.13
CA MET A 41 1.00 5.44 -2.81
C MET A 41 2.34 5.77 -3.45
N ASP A 42 2.37 6.91 -4.15
CA ASP A 42 3.61 7.43 -4.69
C ASP A 42 4.53 7.91 -3.56
N ASN A 43 5.80 7.56 -3.72
CA ASN A 43 6.84 7.78 -2.73
C ASN A 43 7.35 9.22 -2.82
N SER A 44 6.65 10.15 -2.16
CA SER A 44 7.15 11.52 -1.94
C SER A 44 7.85 11.69 -0.59
N ALA A 45 7.99 10.63 0.23
CA ALA A 45 8.51 10.72 1.59
C ALA A 45 9.97 10.23 1.69
N GLU A 46 10.75 10.89 2.55
CA GLU A 46 12.20 10.65 2.73
C GLU A 46 12.55 9.31 3.41
N ASN A 47 11.57 8.59 4.00
CA ASN A 47 11.82 7.34 4.73
C ASN A 47 10.61 6.39 4.72
N LEU A 48 10.85 5.11 4.43
CA LEU A 48 9.90 4.00 4.36
C LEU A 48 9.01 3.86 5.61
N TYR A 49 9.55 4.06 6.81
CA TYR A 49 8.79 3.94 8.06
C TYR A 49 7.74 5.04 8.20
N SER A 50 8.09 6.26 7.80
CA SER A 50 7.16 7.39 7.81
C SER A 50 6.05 7.18 6.79
N LEU A 51 6.40 6.62 5.63
CA LEU A 51 5.48 6.31 4.55
C LEU A 51 4.48 5.21 4.95
N ALA A 52 4.96 4.13 5.60
CA ALA A 52 4.11 3.09 6.18
C ALA A 52 3.12 3.68 7.20
N HIS A 53 3.61 4.53 8.10
CA HIS A 53 2.76 5.15 9.11
C HIS A 53 1.70 6.07 8.50
N GLN A 54 2.07 6.89 7.51
CA GLN A 54 1.14 7.74 6.78
C GLN A 54 0.09 6.93 6.01
N ALA A 55 0.51 5.84 5.35
CA ALA A 55 -0.38 4.93 4.64
C ALA A 55 -1.37 4.24 5.60
N ALA A 56 -0.93 3.86 6.80
CA ALA A 56 -1.82 3.28 7.82
C ALA A 56 -2.87 4.29 8.29
N GLN A 57 -2.48 5.55 8.51
CA GLN A 57 -3.40 6.62 8.90
C GLN A 57 -4.41 6.98 7.81
N ALA A 58 -4.00 6.91 6.53
CA ALA A 58 -4.89 7.15 5.40
C ALA A 58 -5.85 5.97 5.14
N SER A 59 -5.49 4.77 5.60
CA SER A 59 -6.29 3.56 5.44
C SER A 59 -7.45 3.52 6.43
N ARG A 60 -8.68 3.40 5.91
CA ARG A 60 -9.87 3.12 6.75
C ARG A 60 -9.82 1.75 7.43
N LEU A 61 -8.87 0.89 7.04
CA LEU A 61 -8.61 -0.41 7.65
C LEU A 61 -7.57 -0.34 8.77
N ASN A 62 -6.90 0.82 8.98
CA ASN A 62 -5.71 0.96 9.84
C ASN A 62 -4.57 0.01 9.47
N VAL A 63 -4.55 -0.49 8.23
CA VAL A 63 -3.54 -1.41 7.70
C VAL A 63 -2.88 -0.79 6.49
N SER A 64 -1.55 -0.89 6.45
CA SER A 64 -0.71 -0.48 5.32
C SER A 64 0.51 -1.39 5.19
N LEU A 65 1.10 -1.36 4.01
CA LEU A 65 2.34 -2.08 3.70
C LEU A 65 3.35 -1.08 3.14
N ALA A 66 4.62 -1.29 3.44
CA ALA A 66 5.70 -0.56 2.79
C ALA A 66 6.77 -1.53 2.31
N LEU A 67 7.29 -1.27 1.11
CA LEU A 67 8.27 -2.11 0.43
C LEU A 67 9.45 -1.25 -0.04
N GLY A 68 10.63 -1.57 0.48
CA GLY A 68 11.87 -0.88 0.16
C GLY A 68 13.09 -1.59 0.73
N GLU A 69 14.27 -1.00 0.51
CA GLU A 69 15.52 -1.44 1.12
C GLU A 69 15.46 -1.23 2.64
N ASN A 70 16.00 -2.20 3.37
CA ASN A 70 16.17 -2.08 4.81
C ASN A 70 17.45 -1.26 5.07
N ASN A 71 17.28 0.04 5.34
CA ASN A 71 18.38 0.95 5.72
C ASN A 71 18.73 0.83 7.21
#